data_AF-A0A1C5TKR0-F1
#
_entry.id   AF-A0A1C5TKR0-F1
#
_cell.length_a   1.000
_cell.length_b   1.000
_cell.length_c   1.000
_cell.angle_alpha   90.00
_cell.angle_beta   90.00
_cell.angle_gamma   90.00
#
_symmetry.space_group_name_H-M   'P 1'
#
loop_
_entity.id
_entity.type
_entity.pdbx_description
1 polymer ?
#
loop_
_entity_poly.entity_id
_entity_poly.type
_entity_poly.pdbx_seq_one_letter_code
_entity_poly.pdbx_strand_id
1 'polypeptide(L)'
;MRYSFVRNIREKRKKEINNYELKGYILNKNNYVTNDILQININGIIFKYGIRINGNDVYFYILKEGCQIYLKIYDIYLILWKLYYKENNKQIIDFLEYYENNNQEISFSYEGVNYFVHQLPKIDENTKIGVLDSDVEITLEELFLLIYLIQDKSNYLISLGKKTEYINGIIRMLKTLLKCNNKNDVLETIGWLFDHEKCYYILNSKDFLSEKKKRMNYLTEYEESLIL
;
A
#
# COMPACT_ATOMS: atom_id res chain seq x y z
N MET A 1 -12.83 4.96 15.32
CA MET A 1 -13.46 5.34 14.04
C MET A 1 -12.54 4.81 12.95
N ARG A 2 -13.02 3.90 12.09
CA ARG A 2 -12.21 3.23 11.06
C ARG A 2 -11.38 4.28 10.31
N TYR A 3 -10.08 4.05 10.19
CA TYR A 3 -9.12 4.95 9.54
C TYR A 3 -8.82 6.32 10.19
N SER A 4 -9.10 6.51 11.48
CA SER A 4 -8.74 7.74 12.21
C SER A 4 -7.23 8.00 12.26
N PHE A 5 -6.40 6.98 12.02
CA PHE A 5 -4.95 7.10 12.00
C PHE A 5 -4.47 8.12 10.98
N VAL A 6 -4.88 7.98 9.72
CA VAL A 6 -4.45 8.87 8.62
C VAL A 6 -4.93 10.30 8.85
N ARG A 7 -6.14 10.48 9.39
CA ARG A 7 -6.63 11.80 9.81
C ARG A 7 -5.70 12.43 10.85
N ASN A 8 -5.38 11.69 11.91
CA ASN A 8 -4.64 12.21 13.05
C ASN A 8 -3.20 12.57 12.69
N ILE A 9 -2.51 11.75 11.89
CA ILE A 9 -1.16 12.07 11.45
C ILE A 9 -1.12 13.29 10.51
N ARG A 10 -2.17 13.52 9.69
CA ARG A 10 -2.30 14.74 8.88
C ARG A 10 -2.52 15.98 9.75
N GLU A 11 -3.32 15.86 10.81
CA GLU A 11 -3.51 16.94 11.79
C GLU A 11 -2.24 17.21 12.59
N LYS A 12 -1.47 16.17 12.93
CA LYS A 12 -0.15 16.31 13.56
C LYS A 12 0.79 17.15 12.70
N ARG A 13 0.90 16.85 11.40
CA ARG A 13 1.69 17.66 10.45
C ARG A 13 1.23 19.13 10.42
N LYS A 14 -0.08 19.40 10.41
CA LYS A 14 -0.59 20.78 10.45
C LYS A 14 -0.17 21.51 11.72
N LYS A 15 -0.31 20.86 12.88
CA LYS A 15 0.13 21.42 14.18
C LYS A 15 1.63 21.69 14.21
N GLU A 16 2.43 20.79 13.67
CA GLU A 16 3.88 20.94 13.56
C GLU A 16 4.26 22.16 12.70
N ILE A 17 3.67 22.31 11.51
CA ILE A 17 3.86 23.49 10.64
C ILE A 17 3.49 24.76 11.40
N ASN A 18 2.32 24.80 12.03
CA ASN A 18 1.86 25.97 12.79
C ASN A 18 2.84 26.33 13.92
N ASN A 19 3.40 25.34 14.62
CA ASN A 19 4.39 25.57 15.68
C ASN A 19 5.68 26.21 15.15
N TYR A 20 6.13 25.86 13.94
CA TYR A 20 7.28 26.52 13.32
C TYR A 20 6.94 27.94 12.86
N GLU A 21 5.75 28.16 12.30
CA GLU A 21 5.31 29.51 11.91
C GLU A 21 5.22 30.44 13.13
N LEU A 22 4.72 29.95 14.27
CA LEU A 22 4.68 30.68 15.54
C LEU A 22 6.08 31.06 16.07
N LYS A 23 7.12 30.30 15.70
CA LYS A 23 8.52 30.59 16.03
C LYS A 23 9.19 31.52 15.02
N GLY A 24 8.47 32.00 14.01
CA GLY A 24 8.97 32.94 13.00
C GLY A 24 9.58 32.29 11.75
N TYR A 25 9.49 30.97 11.59
CA TYR A 25 9.99 30.28 10.39
C TYR A 25 9.01 30.43 9.22
N ILE A 26 9.53 30.75 8.04
CA ILE A 26 8.75 30.76 6.78
C ILE A 26 8.88 29.38 6.13
N LEU A 27 7.80 28.61 6.12
CA LEU A 27 7.78 27.26 5.56
C LEU A 27 6.98 27.20 4.26
N ASN A 28 7.52 26.48 3.26
CA ASN A 28 6.71 26.07 2.12
C ASN A 28 5.81 24.89 2.55
N LYS A 29 4.55 25.19 2.86
CA LYS A 29 3.55 24.21 3.32
C LYS A 29 3.32 23.05 2.36
N ASN A 30 3.56 23.24 1.05
CA ASN A 30 3.38 22.17 0.07
C ASN A 30 4.55 21.18 0.10
N ASN A 31 5.76 21.68 0.33
CA ASN A 31 6.99 20.88 0.32
C ASN A 31 7.39 20.37 1.72
N TYR A 32 6.79 20.88 2.79
CA TYR A 32 7.09 20.42 4.15
C TYR A 32 6.76 18.93 4.32
N VAL A 33 7.71 18.17 4.88
CA VAL A 33 7.57 16.74 5.12
C VAL A 33 7.72 16.46 6.62
N THR A 34 6.73 15.80 7.21
CA THR A 34 6.84 15.18 8.53
C THR A 34 7.20 13.71 8.35
N ASN A 35 8.20 13.24 9.08
CA ASN A 35 8.54 11.82 9.15
C ASN A 35 8.27 11.30 10.56
N ASP A 36 7.84 10.05 10.66
CA ASP A 36 7.65 9.38 11.94
C ASP A 36 7.82 7.86 11.82
N ILE A 37 7.74 7.15 12.94
CA ILE A 37 7.81 5.69 13.02
C ILE A 37 6.52 5.16 13.63
N LEU A 38 5.98 4.13 12.98
CA LEU A 38 4.88 3.32 13.44
C LEU A 38 5.40 1.95 13.86
N GLN A 39 4.99 1.51 15.04
CA GLN A 39 5.27 0.17 15.55
C GLN A 39 3.95 -0.57 15.71
N ILE A 40 3.87 -1.77 15.14
CA ILE A 40 2.70 -2.64 15.25
C ILE A 40 3.17 -3.94 15.87
N ASN A 41 2.54 -4.34 16.98
CA ASN A 41 2.82 -5.61 17.64
C ASN A 41 1.75 -6.62 17.22
N ILE A 42 2.17 -7.69 16.56
CA ILE A 42 1.30 -8.81 16.21
C ILE A 42 1.92 -10.05 16.84
N ASN A 43 1.18 -10.71 17.74
CA ASN A 43 1.60 -11.94 18.41
C ASN A 43 2.98 -11.88 19.08
N GLY A 44 3.41 -10.71 19.58
CA GLY A 44 4.71 -10.52 20.22
C GLY A 44 5.83 -10.08 19.26
N ILE A 45 5.58 -10.08 17.95
CA ILE A 45 6.52 -9.60 16.93
C ILE A 45 6.24 -8.12 16.66
N ILE A 46 7.31 -7.31 16.70
CA ILE A 46 7.22 -5.87 16.47
C ILE A 46 7.63 -5.55 15.03
N PHE A 47 6.66 -5.11 14.24
CA PHE A 47 6.87 -4.59 12.89
C PHE A 47 7.08 -3.08 12.95
N LYS A 48 8.11 -2.59 12.24
CA LYS A 48 8.46 -1.16 12.20
C LYS A 48 8.25 -0.60 10.80
N TYR A 49 7.46 0.46 10.73
CA TYR A 49 7.18 1.18 9.50
C TYR A 49 7.56 2.64 9.67
N GLY A 50 8.16 3.22 8.65
CA GLY A 50 8.30 4.64 8.56
C GLY A 50 7.04 5.26 7.97
N ILE A 51 6.69 6.44 8.44
CA ILE A 51 5.60 7.27 7.95
C ILE A 51 6.23 8.52 7.38
N ARG A 52 5.84 8.89 6.16
CA ARG A 52 6.21 10.15 5.54
C ARG A 52 4.97 10.90 5.09
N ILE A 53 4.81 12.14 5.51
CA ILE A 53 3.59 12.93 5.28
C ILE A 53 3.97 14.22 4.59
N ASN A 54 3.39 14.48 3.42
CA ASN A 54 3.51 15.76 2.73
C ASN A 54 2.11 16.42 2.58
N GLY A 55 2.03 17.52 1.82
CA GLY A 55 0.75 18.21 1.61
C GLY A 55 -0.30 17.37 0.88
N ASN A 56 0.15 16.35 0.13
CA ASN A 56 -0.68 15.59 -0.81
C ASN A 56 -1.07 14.21 -0.26
N ASP A 57 -0.14 13.52 0.40
CA ASP A 57 -0.31 12.10 0.73
C ASP A 57 0.46 11.69 2.01
N VAL A 58 0.13 10.49 2.49
CA VAL A 58 0.85 9.74 3.52
C VAL A 58 1.49 8.53 2.85
N TYR A 59 2.77 8.29 3.12
CA TYR A 59 3.52 7.14 2.61
C TYR A 59 3.95 6.27 3.78
N PHE A 60 3.86 4.96 3.57
CA PHE A 60 4.39 3.94 4.47
C PHE A 60 5.56 3.24 3.78
N TYR A 61 6.56 2.85 4.57
CA TYR A 61 7.72 2.10 4.10
C TYR A 61 8.24 1.22 5.23
N ILE A 62 8.87 0.09 4.89
CA ILE A 62 9.40 -0.84 5.89
C ILE A 62 10.72 -0.28 6.45
N LEU A 63 10.90 -0.37 7.77
CA LEU A 63 12.15 -0.05 8.45
C LEU A 63 12.80 -1.34 8.92
N LYS A 64 13.88 -1.74 8.26
CA LYS A 64 14.57 -3.00 8.55
C LYS A 64 16.08 -2.85 8.40
N GLU A 65 16.83 -3.32 9.40
CA GLU A 65 18.30 -3.33 9.38
C GLU A 65 18.92 -1.96 9.02
N GLY A 66 18.34 -0.87 9.54
CA GLY A 66 18.78 0.50 9.25
C GLY A 66 18.39 1.03 7.85
N CYS A 67 17.75 0.21 7.02
CA CYS A 67 17.29 0.56 5.69
C CYS A 67 15.84 1.07 5.69
N GLN A 68 15.56 1.97 4.76
CA GLN A 68 14.21 2.47 4.46
C GLN A 68 13.74 1.88 3.13
N ILE A 69 12.81 0.93 3.19
CA ILE A 69 12.40 0.15 2.03
C ILE A 69 11.07 0.70 1.50
N TYR A 70 11.18 1.55 0.47
CA TYR A 70 10.03 2.13 -0.22
C TYR A 70 9.60 1.24 -1.38
N LEU A 71 8.37 0.72 -1.31
CA LEU A 71 7.78 -0.07 -2.39
C LEU A 71 6.60 0.68 -3.01
N LYS A 72 6.66 0.92 -4.32
CA LYS A 72 5.49 1.37 -5.09
C LYS A 72 4.56 0.19 -5.33
N ILE A 73 3.31 0.47 -5.72
CA ILE A 73 2.34 -0.58 -6.08
C ILE A 73 2.89 -1.51 -7.17
N TYR A 74 3.64 -0.96 -8.13
CA TYR A 74 4.31 -1.77 -9.15
C TYR A 74 5.36 -2.73 -8.57
N ASP A 75 6.20 -2.25 -7.63
CA ASP A 75 7.23 -3.06 -6.99
C ASP A 75 6.58 -4.18 -6.15
N ILE A 76 5.51 -3.84 -5.42
CA ILE A 76 4.68 -4.80 -4.69
C ILE A 76 4.12 -5.86 -5.65
N TYR A 77 3.51 -5.44 -6.77
CA TYR A 77 2.97 -6.37 -7.76
C TYR A 77 4.03 -7.33 -8.29
N LEU A 78 5.21 -6.83 -8.66
CA LEU A 78 6.29 -7.69 -9.17
C LEU A 78 6.77 -8.70 -8.13
N ILE A 79 6.88 -8.28 -6.86
CA ILE A 79 7.21 -9.19 -5.76
C ILE A 79 6.16 -10.28 -5.64
N LEU A 80 4.87 -9.91 -5.58
CA LEU A 80 3.77 -10.87 -5.47
C LEU A 80 3.70 -11.82 -6.67
N TRP A 81 3.95 -11.31 -7.89
CA TRP A 81 3.99 -12.12 -9.11
C TRP A 81 5.12 -13.15 -9.06
N LYS A 82 6.31 -12.75 -8.61
CA LYS A 82 7.44 -13.67 -8.44
C LYS A 82 7.11 -14.76 -7.43
N LEU A 83 6.56 -14.40 -6.27
CA LEU A 83 6.13 -15.36 -5.25
C LEU A 83 5.09 -16.36 -5.82
N TYR A 84 4.09 -15.86 -6.54
CA TYR A 84 2.99 -16.68 -7.04
C TYR A 84 3.36 -17.58 -8.24
N TYR A 85 4.14 -17.07 -9.19
CA TYR A 85 4.47 -17.77 -10.44
C TYR A 85 5.85 -18.43 -10.44
N LYS A 86 6.87 -17.81 -9.85
CA LYS A 86 8.24 -18.35 -9.85
C LYS A 86 8.51 -19.26 -8.65
N GLU A 87 7.97 -18.89 -7.50
CA GLU A 87 8.13 -19.66 -6.25
C GLU A 87 6.93 -20.57 -5.95
N ASN A 88 5.93 -20.58 -6.84
CA ASN A 88 4.72 -21.40 -6.77
C ASN A 88 3.93 -21.25 -5.46
N ASN A 89 4.01 -20.09 -4.81
CA ASN A 89 3.26 -19.80 -3.60
C ASN A 89 1.84 -19.35 -3.96
N LYS A 90 0.92 -20.32 -4.11
CA LYS A 90 -0.48 -20.03 -4.48
C LYS A 90 -1.28 -19.31 -3.38
N GLN A 91 -0.83 -19.38 -2.13
CA GLN A 91 -1.49 -18.73 -0.99
C GLN A 91 -1.48 -17.21 -1.07
N ILE A 92 -0.63 -16.61 -1.92
CA ILE A 92 -0.57 -15.16 -2.13
C ILE A 92 -1.94 -14.59 -2.54
N ILE A 93 -2.71 -15.32 -3.36
CA ILE A 93 -4.07 -14.91 -3.74
C ILE A 93 -5.00 -14.97 -2.53
N ASP A 94 -4.96 -16.07 -1.76
CA ASP A 94 -5.79 -16.25 -0.57
C ASP A 94 -5.52 -15.14 0.46
N PHE A 95 -4.28 -14.70 0.60
CA PHE A 95 -3.92 -13.60 1.51
C PHE A 95 -4.47 -12.24 1.05
N LEU A 96 -4.51 -11.97 -0.25
CA LEU A 96 -5.16 -10.76 -0.78
C LEU A 96 -6.67 -10.82 -0.61
N GLU A 97 -7.29 -11.97 -0.89
CA GLU A 97 -8.74 -12.18 -0.72
C GLU A 97 -9.18 -12.15 0.75
N TYR A 98 -8.29 -12.52 1.67
CA TYR A 98 -8.56 -12.42 3.10
C TYR A 98 -8.91 -11.00 3.52
N TYR A 99 -8.25 -9.98 2.96
CA TYR A 99 -8.56 -8.57 3.25
C TYR A 99 -10.02 -8.21 2.94
N GLU A 100 -10.56 -8.72 1.83
CA GLU A 100 -11.93 -8.39 1.38
C GLU A 100 -12.99 -9.16 2.17
N ASN A 101 -12.65 -10.38 2.59
CA ASN A 101 -13.57 -11.30 3.26
C ASN A 101 -13.53 -11.19 4.79
N ASN A 102 -12.56 -10.49 5.37
CA ASN A 102 -12.35 -10.39 6.80
C ASN A 102 -12.38 -8.93 7.29
N ASN A 103 -13.29 -8.64 8.22
CA ASN A 103 -13.42 -7.32 8.85
C ASN A 103 -12.78 -7.25 10.26
N GLN A 104 -12.05 -8.28 10.68
CA GLN A 104 -11.32 -8.26 11.93
C GLN A 104 -10.15 -7.29 11.83
N GLU A 105 -9.83 -6.67 12.96
CA GLU A 105 -8.81 -5.65 13.04
C GLU A 105 -7.84 -5.99 14.17
N ILE A 106 -6.56 -5.67 13.96
CA ILE A 106 -5.54 -5.70 14.99
C ILE A 106 -5.36 -4.27 15.50
N SER A 107 -5.33 -4.10 16.82
CA SER A 107 -5.05 -2.80 17.43
C SER A 107 -3.55 -2.53 17.50
N PHE A 108 -3.17 -1.27 17.33
CA PHE A 108 -1.82 -0.79 17.58
C PHE A 108 -1.86 0.56 18.30
N SER A 109 -0.86 0.82 19.14
CA SER A 109 -0.74 2.09 19.85
C SER A 109 0.23 3.01 19.13
N TYR A 110 -0.17 4.26 18.96
CA TYR A 110 0.70 5.31 18.44
C TYR A 110 0.47 6.59 19.26
N GLU A 111 1.54 7.09 19.88
CA GLU A 111 1.51 8.24 20.81
C GLU A 111 0.45 8.11 21.93
N GLY A 112 0.27 6.90 22.47
CA GLY A 112 -0.69 6.62 23.54
C GLY A 112 -2.15 6.55 23.08
N VAL A 113 -2.41 6.62 21.77
CA VAL A 113 -3.74 6.45 21.18
C VAL A 113 -3.81 5.11 20.45
N ASN A 114 -4.89 4.37 20.66
CA ASN A 114 -5.13 3.10 19.98
C ASN A 114 -5.78 3.32 18.61
N TYR A 115 -5.22 2.66 17.62
CA TYR A 115 -5.68 2.61 16.24
C TYR A 115 -5.83 1.16 15.80
N PHE A 116 -6.33 0.95 14.58
CA PHE A 116 -6.67 -0.35 14.05
C PHE A 116 -6.21 -0.46 12.59
N VAL A 117 -5.75 -1.65 12.22
CA VAL A 117 -5.44 -2.08 10.85
C VAL A 117 -6.12 -3.44 10.63
N HIS A 118 -6.46 -3.78 9.40
CA HIS A 118 -7.01 -5.10 9.10
C HIS A 118 -6.11 -6.23 9.61
N GLN A 119 -6.73 -7.27 10.16
CA GLN A 119 -6.02 -8.44 10.65
C GLN A 119 -5.37 -9.20 9.48
N LEU A 120 -4.10 -9.57 9.64
CA LEU A 120 -3.43 -10.42 8.66
C LEU A 120 -3.98 -11.86 8.71
N PRO A 121 -4.02 -12.57 7.57
CA PRO A 121 -4.16 -14.02 7.59
C PRO A 121 -2.96 -14.64 8.34
N LYS A 122 -3.06 -15.92 8.70
CA LYS A 122 -1.89 -16.66 9.18
C LYS A 122 -0.90 -16.82 8.04
N ILE A 123 0.26 -16.18 8.18
CA ILE A 123 1.37 -16.22 7.22
C ILE A 123 2.52 -16.98 7.88
N ASP A 124 3.25 -17.79 7.12
CA ASP A 124 4.48 -18.41 7.63
C ASP A 124 5.57 -17.34 7.81
N GLU A 125 5.94 -17.11 9.06
CA GLU A 125 6.92 -16.12 9.52
C GLU A 125 8.31 -16.29 8.85
N ASN A 126 8.61 -17.47 8.32
CA ASN A 126 9.91 -17.79 7.72
C ASN A 126 10.04 -17.41 6.24
N THR A 127 8.96 -16.97 5.59
CA THR A 127 9.02 -16.64 4.16
C THR A 127 9.73 -15.31 3.97
N LYS A 128 11.00 -15.39 3.54
CA LYS A 128 11.82 -14.23 3.23
C LYS A 128 11.71 -13.81 1.78
N ILE A 129 11.75 -12.50 1.57
CA ILE A 129 11.60 -11.86 0.27
C ILE A 129 12.79 -10.92 0.09
N GLY A 130 13.63 -11.21 -0.89
CA GLY A 130 14.67 -10.26 -1.32
C GLY A 130 14.05 -9.01 -1.93
N VAL A 131 14.43 -7.85 -1.43
CA VAL A 131 14.04 -6.56 -2.01
C VAL A 131 14.88 -6.31 -3.27
N LEU A 132 14.23 -5.92 -4.37
CA LEU A 132 14.88 -5.68 -5.67
C LEU A 132 16.11 -4.78 -5.52
N ASP A 133 17.21 -5.20 -6.15
CA ASP A 133 18.49 -4.48 -6.20
C ASP A 133 19.11 -4.17 -4.83
N SER A 134 18.83 -4.98 -3.80
CA SER A 134 19.44 -4.84 -2.47
C SER A 134 19.71 -6.17 -1.79
N ASP A 135 20.64 -6.18 -0.83
CA ASP A 135 20.93 -7.34 0.02
C ASP A 135 19.95 -7.47 1.21
N VAL A 136 18.89 -6.65 1.26
CA VAL A 136 17.95 -6.62 2.38
C VAL A 136 16.78 -7.56 2.10
N GLU A 137 16.43 -8.38 3.10
CA GLU A 137 15.29 -9.29 3.04
C GLU A 137 14.16 -8.79 3.94
N ILE A 138 12.94 -8.68 3.41
CA ILE A 138 11.72 -8.48 4.21
C ILE A 138 10.98 -9.81 4.39
N THR A 139 10.12 -9.92 5.39
CA THR A 139 9.23 -11.08 5.54
C THR A 139 7.94 -10.88 4.75
N LEU A 140 7.26 -11.98 4.47
CA LEU A 140 5.94 -11.93 3.84
C LEU A 140 4.91 -11.18 4.70
N GLU A 141 5.00 -11.29 6.02
CA GLU A 141 4.18 -10.49 6.96
C GLU A 141 4.49 -8.99 6.85
N GLU A 142 5.76 -8.60 6.80
CA GLU A 142 6.16 -7.21 6.63
C GLU A 142 5.56 -6.60 5.35
N LEU A 143 5.57 -7.37 4.25
CA LEU A 143 4.99 -6.98 2.98
C LEU A 143 3.46 -6.86 3.05
N PHE A 144 2.76 -7.87 3.56
CA PHE A 144 1.29 -7.86 3.59
C PHE A 144 0.75 -6.80 4.55
N LEU A 145 1.41 -6.57 5.69
CA LEU A 145 1.04 -5.49 6.59
C LEU A 145 1.31 -4.11 5.97
N LEU A 146 2.37 -3.95 5.17
CA LEU A 146 2.57 -2.74 4.37
C LEU A 146 1.42 -2.54 3.36
N ILE A 147 1.02 -3.59 2.63
CA ILE A 147 -0.10 -3.54 1.68
C ILE A 147 -1.38 -3.09 2.39
N TYR A 148 -1.67 -3.64 3.57
CA TYR A 148 -2.87 -3.31 4.34
C TYR A 148 -2.86 -1.87 4.85
N LEU A 149 -1.71 -1.38 5.34
CA LEU A 149 -1.55 0.04 5.71
C LEU A 149 -1.79 0.97 4.53
N ILE A 150 -1.28 0.62 3.34
CA ILE A 150 -1.48 1.39 2.11
C ILE A 150 -2.95 1.35 1.67
N GLN A 151 -3.60 0.19 1.74
CA GLN A 151 -5.01 0.02 1.38
C GLN A 151 -5.94 0.76 2.35
N ASP A 152 -5.73 0.64 3.65
CA ASP A 152 -6.52 1.33 4.68
C ASP A 152 -6.37 2.84 4.56
N LYS A 153 -5.15 3.33 4.27
CA LYS A 153 -4.93 4.72 3.91
C LYS A 153 -5.72 5.12 2.66
N SER A 154 -5.67 4.31 1.62
CA SER A 154 -6.38 4.62 0.40
C SER A 154 -7.88 4.70 0.63
N ASN A 155 -8.46 3.74 1.36
CA ASN A 155 -9.88 3.71 1.72
C ASN A 155 -10.29 4.98 2.45
N TYR A 156 -9.48 5.43 3.40
CA TYR A 156 -9.70 6.72 4.07
C TYR A 156 -9.75 7.88 3.08
N LEU A 157 -8.72 8.05 2.25
CA LEU A 157 -8.64 9.18 1.32
C LEU A 157 -9.78 9.15 0.29
N ILE A 158 -10.17 7.97 -0.18
CA ILE A 158 -11.30 7.76 -1.09
C ILE A 158 -12.62 8.12 -0.40
N SER A 159 -12.80 7.72 0.87
CA SER A 159 -14.02 8.01 1.64
C SER A 159 -14.26 9.50 1.90
N LEU A 160 -13.22 10.33 1.80
CA LEU A 160 -13.34 11.78 1.88
C LEU A 160 -13.82 12.41 0.55
N GLY A 161 -13.76 11.66 -0.55
CA GLY A 161 -14.11 12.09 -1.90
C GLY A 161 -15.48 11.58 -2.35
N LYS A 162 -15.78 11.74 -3.65
CA LYS A 162 -17.03 11.28 -4.28
C LYS A 162 -16.91 9.93 -5.00
N LYS A 163 -15.69 9.39 -5.13
CA LYS A 163 -15.39 8.19 -5.94
C LYS A 163 -15.28 6.94 -5.06
N THR A 164 -16.31 6.63 -4.28
CA THR A 164 -16.29 5.54 -3.28
C THR A 164 -16.20 4.15 -3.89
N GLU A 165 -16.47 4.00 -5.20
CA GLU A 165 -16.34 2.76 -5.96
C GLU A 165 -14.92 2.16 -5.95
N TYR A 166 -13.91 2.94 -5.58
CA TYR A 166 -12.50 2.50 -5.48
C TYR A 166 -12.08 2.03 -4.08
N ILE A 167 -12.98 1.98 -3.08
CA ILE A 167 -12.68 1.36 -1.79
C ILE A 167 -12.21 -0.09 -2.03
N ASN A 168 -11.12 -0.53 -1.40
CA ASN A 168 -10.46 -1.83 -1.67
C ASN A 168 -9.84 -1.96 -3.07
N GLY A 169 -9.69 -0.86 -3.81
CA GLY A 169 -9.24 -0.90 -5.20
C GLY A 169 -7.79 -1.35 -5.43
N ILE A 170 -6.89 -1.23 -4.43
CA ILE A 170 -5.50 -1.68 -4.55
C ILE A 170 -5.46 -3.20 -4.44
N ILE A 171 -6.14 -3.77 -3.45
CA ILE A 171 -6.25 -5.22 -3.27
C ILE A 171 -6.84 -5.87 -4.53
N ARG A 172 -7.94 -5.32 -5.05
CA ARG A 172 -8.53 -5.79 -6.31
C ARG A 172 -7.57 -5.70 -7.49
N MET A 173 -6.87 -4.58 -7.63
CA MET A 173 -5.84 -4.42 -8.67
C MET A 173 -4.77 -5.51 -8.56
N LEU A 174 -4.14 -5.66 -7.39
CA LEU A 174 -3.07 -6.64 -7.17
C LEU A 174 -3.53 -8.07 -7.47
N LYS A 175 -4.70 -8.46 -6.93
CA LYS A 175 -5.30 -9.78 -7.17
C LYS A 175 -5.59 -10.02 -8.65
N THR A 176 -6.17 -9.03 -9.33
CA THR A 176 -6.53 -9.11 -10.75
C THR A 176 -5.30 -9.26 -11.63
N LEU A 177 -4.25 -8.46 -11.39
CA LEU A 177 -2.99 -8.55 -12.14
C LEU A 177 -2.26 -9.90 -11.95
N LEU A 178 -2.49 -10.59 -10.84
CA LEU A 178 -1.95 -11.93 -10.58
C LEU A 178 -2.79 -13.03 -11.22
N LYS A 179 -4.12 -12.89 -11.27
CA LYS A 179 -5.03 -13.89 -11.87
C LYS A 179 -5.10 -13.79 -13.39
N CYS A 180 -5.01 -12.58 -13.94
CA CYS A 180 -5.01 -12.34 -15.37
C CYS A 180 -3.61 -12.60 -15.96
N ASN A 181 -3.48 -13.64 -16.79
CA ASN A 181 -2.21 -14.10 -17.35
C ASN A 181 -2.10 -13.89 -18.88
N ASN A 182 -2.92 -13.00 -19.42
CA ASN A 182 -2.99 -12.66 -20.83
C ASN A 182 -3.25 -11.15 -20.97
N LYS A 183 -3.19 -10.64 -22.21
CA LYS A 183 -3.58 -9.26 -22.52
C LYS A 183 -5.05 -9.01 -22.12
N ASN A 184 -5.31 -7.85 -21.51
CA ASN A 184 -6.66 -7.40 -21.17
C ASN A 184 -6.83 -5.89 -21.44
N ASP A 185 -7.88 -5.54 -22.19
CA ASP A 185 -8.12 -4.16 -22.64
C ASP A 185 -8.43 -3.20 -21.48
N VAL A 186 -9.14 -3.65 -20.44
CA VAL A 186 -9.45 -2.80 -19.27
C VAL A 186 -8.14 -2.41 -18.57
N LEU A 187 -7.26 -3.37 -18.33
CA LEU A 187 -5.94 -3.13 -17.73
C LEU A 187 -5.06 -2.22 -18.60
N GLU A 188 -5.07 -2.40 -19.93
CA GLU A 188 -4.35 -1.51 -20.84
C GLU A 188 -4.87 -0.06 -20.77
N THR A 189 -6.19 0.14 -20.66
CA THR A 189 -6.79 1.50 -20.62
C THR A 189 -6.36 2.32 -19.41
N ILE A 190 -5.97 1.66 -18.32
CA ILE A 190 -5.47 2.26 -17.09
C ILE A 190 -3.95 2.13 -16.94
N GLY A 191 -3.26 1.62 -17.97
CA GLY A 191 -1.81 1.69 -18.11
C GLY A 191 -1.00 0.46 -17.70
N TRP A 192 -1.66 -0.68 -17.52
CA TRP A 192 -1.01 -1.98 -17.35
C TRP A 192 -0.99 -2.73 -18.68
N LEU A 193 0.18 -2.90 -19.27
CA LEU A 193 0.36 -3.62 -20.53
C LEU A 193 0.89 -5.02 -20.26
N PHE A 194 0.34 -6.03 -20.92
CA PHE A 194 0.84 -7.38 -20.77
C PHE A 194 2.11 -7.59 -21.60
N ASP A 195 3.22 -7.98 -20.95
CA ASP A 195 4.45 -8.36 -21.62
C ASP A 195 4.40 -9.86 -21.96
N HIS A 196 4.23 -10.18 -23.24
CA HIS A 196 4.13 -11.57 -23.71
C HIS A 196 5.43 -12.37 -23.56
N GLU A 197 6.60 -11.71 -23.55
CA GLU A 197 7.88 -12.39 -23.39
C GLU A 197 8.10 -12.77 -21.92
N LYS A 198 7.73 -11.85 -21.02
CA LYS A 198 7.94 -12.05 -19.58
C LYS A 198 6.74 -12.69 -18.86
N CYS A 199 5.58 -12.74 -19.51
CA CYS A 199 4.32 -13.26 -19.01
C CYS A 199 3.83 -12.54 -17.73
N TYR A 200 3.97 -11.22 -17.67
CA TYR A 200 3.45 -10.38 -16.58
C TYR A 200 3.13 -8.96 -17.06
N TYR A 201 2.39 -8.20 -16.25
CA TYR A 201 2.01 -6.84 -16.57
C TYR A 201 3.12 -5.81 -16.27
N ILE A 202 3.41 -4.94 -17.23
CA ILE A 202 4.31 -3.80 -17.08
C ILE A 202 3.53 -2.49 -17.02
N LEU A 203 4.03 -1.53 -16.24
CA LEU A 203 3.40 -0.23 -16.10
C LEU A 203 3.89 0.73 -17.20
N ASN A 204 3.02 1.12 -18.14
CA ASN A 204 3.36 2.19 -19.08
C ASN A 204 3.15 3.57 -18.44
N SER A 205 4.23 4.16 -17.93
CA SER A 205 4.18 5.45 -17.23
C SER A 205 4.22 6.68 -18.15
N LYS A 206 4.46 6.49 -19.46
CA LYS A 206 4.79 7.59 -20.38
C LYS A 206 3.57 8.31 -20.97
N ASP A 207 2.39 7.68 -21.06
CA ASP A 207 1.31 8.17 -21.94
C ASP A 207 -0.04 8.54 -21.28
N PHE A 208 -0.08 8.77 -19.96
CA PHE A 208 -1.36 9.00 -19.28
C PHE A 208 -1.56 10.44 -18.77
N LEU A 209 -2.72 11.03 -19.14
CA LEU A 209 -3.30 12.23 -18.52
C LEU A 209 -3.34 12.07 -16.98
N SER A 210 -3.22 13.19 -16.25
CA SER A 210 -3.05 13.21 -14.79
C SER A 210 -4.13 12.47 -14.00
N GLU A 211 -5.38 12.44 -14.47
CA GLU A 211 -6.46 11.65 -13.85
C GLU A 211 -6.33 10.15 -14.10
N LYS A 212 -5.90 9.72 -15.30
CA LYS A 212 -5.64 8.30 -15.58
C LYS A 212 -4.44 7.79 -14.77
N LYS A 213 -3.41 8.62 -14.57
CA LYS A 213 -2.28 8.30 -13.66
C LYS A 213 -2.70 8.02 -12.22
N LYS A 214 -3.75 8.69 -11.73
CA LYS A 214 -4.28 8.43 -10.38
C LYS A 214 -5.03 7.09 -10.28
N ARG A 215 -5.57 6.57 -11.38
CA ARG A 215 -6.33 5.31 -11.43
C ARG A 215 -5.47 4.07 -11.66
N MET A 216 -4.20 4.21 -12.05
CA MET A 216 -3.32 3.07 -12.35
C MET A 216 -3.19 2.09 -11.18
N ASN A 217 -3.46 2.51 -9.94
CA ASN A 217 -3.33 1.66 -8.76
C ASN A 217 -4.66 1.10 -8.24
N TYR A 218 -5.79 1.39 -8.89
CA TYR A 218 -7.11 1.04 -8.38
C TYR A 218 -8.01 0.41 -9.45
N LEU A 219 -8.72 -0.66 -9.09
CA LEU A 219 -9.87 -1.17 -9.83
C LEU A 219 -11.16 -0.94 -9.04
N THR A 220 -12.27 -0.77 -9.77
CA THR A 220 -13.63 -0.90 -9.23
C THR A 220 -14.15 -2.34 -9.33
N GLU A 221 -15.30 -2.66 -8.70
CA GLU A 221 -15.83 -4.03 -8.66
C GLU A 221 -16.31 -4.40 -10.06
N TYR A 222 -16.93 -3.42 -10.72
CA TYR A 222 -17.33 -3.52 -12.11
C TYR A 222 -16.14 -3.80 -13.02
N GLU A 223 -15.05 -3.03 -12.91
CA GLU A 223 -13.86 -3.28 -13.75
C GLU A 223 -13.22 -4.64 -13.49
N GLU A 224 -13.13 -5.07 -12.23
CA GLU A 224 -12.66 -6.41 -11.89
C GLU A 224 -13.53 -7.51 -12.53
N SER A 225 -14.86 -7.37 -12.47
CA SER A 225 -15.82 -8.32 -13.07
C SER A 225 -15.75 -8.38 -14.61
N LEU A 226 -15.17 -7.37 -15.27
CA LEU A 226 -14.93 -7.40 -16.71
C LEU A 226 -13.62 -8.13 -17.07
N ILE A 227 -12.76 -8.40 -16.09
CA ILE A 227 -11.44 -9.01 -16.29
C ILE A 227 -11.42 -10.49 -15.89
N LEU A 228 -12.03 -10.82 -14.73
CA LEU A 228 -12.06 -12.17 -14.14
C LEU A 228 -13.40 -12.86 -14.37
#